data_AF-A0A2P5L7L7-F1
#
_entry.id   AF-A0A2P5L7L7-F1
#
_cell.length_a   1.000
_cell.length_b   1.000
_cell.length_c   1.000
_cell.angle_alpha   90.00
_cell.angle_beta   90.00
_cell.angle_gamma   90.00
#
_symmetry.space_group_name_H-M   'P 1'
#
loop_
_entity.id
_entity.type
_entity.pdbx_description
1 polymer ?
#
loop_
_entity_poly.entity_id
_entity_poly.type
_entity_poly.pdbx_seq_one_letter_code
_entity_poly.pdbx_strand_id
1 'polypeptide(L)'
;MQLFPPFFAKKKPAQAAASPLASETVSLEILKELIPIRSLKIETLQAFAVDHVLEAFPEQTVLFKSGDHTNSVLYLIKGTVALSDDNGRTYDVDADTAKAKFPLSSGSKHTTTAIAKTPISILRISQKIMSAKTAEPTPLSEILIPPELAENRILNAFNEHYLSEDLETPSLAEVALKLNKAIQQDISIQDAVKIIQLDPVISARLIEIANCPLYLTSVPAKTLFNAVNRIGLKATRNLVTSLSVQHVFKTQNISSKSSWKNCGNTACMFPHSVMCWRTPAGKPIRMKRYWPDWLPKSV
;
A
#
# COMPACT_ATOMS: atom_id res chain seq x y z
N MET A 1 2.31 -67.64 17.11
CA MET A 1 2.11 -67.00 15.80
C MET A 1 0.85 -66.16 15.90
N GLN A 2 0.77 -64.84 15.79
CA GLN A 2 1.63 -63.73 15.34
C GLN A 2 1.18 -62.51 16.21
N LEU A 3 2.04 -61.75 16.90
CA LEU A 3 2.89 -60.65 16.41
C LEU A 3 2.14 -59.62 15.53
N PHE A 4 1.58 -58.57 16.14
CA PHE A 4 1.52 -57.21 15.57
C PHE A 4 1.58 -56.13 16.69
N PRO A 5 2.24 -54.99 16.45
CA PRO A 5 2.77 -54.09 17.48
C PRO A 5 1.83 -52.92 17.84
N PRO A 6 2.09 -52.17 18.92
CA PRO A 6 1.36 -50.94 19.21
C PRO A 6 1.75 -49.83 18.22
N PHE A 7 0.72 -49.14 17.76
CA PHE A 7 0.77 -47.97 16.88
C PHE A 7 1.71 -46.88 17.41
N PHE A 8 2.68 -46.48 16.58
CA PHE A 8 3.53 -45.32 16.79
C PHE A 8 2.68 -44.04 16.81
N ALA A 9 2.59 -43.40 17.98
CA ALA A 9 2.13 -42.03 18.11
C ALA A 9 3.19 -41.10 17.48
N LYS A 10 2.91 -40.57 16.28
CA LYS A 10 3.70 -39.51 15.65
C LYS A 10 3.59 -38.24 16.51
N LYS A 11 4.61 -38.01 17.34
CA LYS A 11 4.87 -36.75 18.03
C LYS A 11 5.08 -35.67 16.96
N LYS A 12 4.08 -34.81 16.75
CA LYS A 12 4.21 -33.57 15.97
C LYS A 12 5.36 -32.76 16.57
N PRO A 13 6.40 -32.36 15.82
CA PRO A 13 7.45 -31.54 16.39
C PRO A 13 6.83 -30.22 16.83
N ALA A 14 6.94 -29.95 18.13
CA ALA A 14 6.61 -28.67 18.71
C ALA A 14 7.43 -27.62 17.97
N GLN A 15 6.73 -26.77 17.24
CA GLN A 15 7.28 -25.57 16.64
C GLN A 15 7.79 -24.72 17.79
N ALA A 16 9.12 -24.73 17.96
CA ALA A 16 9.79 -23.95 18.99
C ALA A 16 9.56 -22.47 18.67
N ALA A 17 8.55 -21.89 19.31
CA ALA A 17 8.44 -20.45 19.44
C ALA A 17 9.68 -20.02 20.23
N ALA A 18 10.60 -19.35 19.54
CA ALA A 18 11.79 -18.78 20.15
C ALA A 18 11.36 -17.76 21.19
N SER A 19 11.64 -18.03 22.46
CA SER A 19 11.41 -17.10 23.56
C SER A 19 12.40 -15.93 23.45
N PRO A 20 11.97 -14.68 23.66
CA PRO A 20 12.86 -13.53 23.62
C PRO A 20 13.86 -13.56 24.78
N LEU A 21 15.14 -13.31 24.47
CA LEU A 21 16.23 -13.17 25.43
C LEU A 21 16.31 -11.71 25.87
N ALA A 22 16.09 -11.44 27.16
CA ALA A 22 16.25 -10.15 27.83
C ALA A 22 15.40 -8.97 27.30
N SER A 23 14.55 -8.47 28.20
CA SER A 23 13.63 -7.35 28.02
C SER A 23 14.33 -6.00 28.24
N GLU A 24 14.71 -5.30 27.17
CA GLU A 24 15.10 -3.87 27.27
C GLU A 24 13.85 -2.98 27.30
N THR A 25 13.87 -1.92 28.11
CA THR A 25 12.77 -0.94 28.18
C THR A 25 12.81 0.02 27.00
N VAL A 26 11.63 0.43 26.52
CA VAL A 26 11.49 1.33 25.37
C VAL A 26 11.65 2.78 25.84
N SER A 27 12.60 3.53 25.27
CA SER A 27 12.73 4.96 25.55
C SER A 27 11.79 5.81 24.68
N LEU A 28 11.35 6.95 25.23
CA LEU A 28 10.47 7.90 24.53
C LEU A 28 11.09 8.48 23.25
N GLU A 29 12.42 8.58 23.22
CA GLU A 29 13.17 9.10 22.07
C GLU A 29 13.02 8.17 20.86
N ILE A 30 13.12 6.86 21.09
CA ILE A 30 12.93 5.85 20.03
C ILE A 30 11.52 5.95 19.45
N LEU A 31 10.49 6.06 20.29
CA LEU A 31 9.09 6.14 19.84
C LEU A 31 8.79 7.38 18.99
N LYS A 32 9.49 8.50 19.24
CA LYS A 32 9.34 9.74 18.44
C LYS A 32 9.92 9.62 17.04
N GLU A 33 10.82 8.67 16.80
CA GLU A 33 11.38 8.43 15.47
C GLU A 33 10.55 7.46 14.62
N LEU A 34 9.73 6.61 15.25
CA LEU A 34 8.96 5.57 14.56
C LEU A 34 7.71 6.13 13.87
N ILE A 35 7.55 5.79 12.59
CA ILE A 35 6.43 6.23 11.75
C ILE A 35 5.40 5.09 11.67
N PRO A 36 4.10 5.35 11.86
CA PRO A 36 3.43 6.63 12.11
C PRO A 36 3.31 7.00 13.61
N ILE A 37 3.80 6.18 14.53
CA ILE A 37 3.57 6.31 16.00
C ILE A 37 3.95 7.69 16.54
N ARG A 38 4.97 8.34 15.97
CA ARG A 38 5.38 9.70 16.30
C ARG A 38 4.26 10.75 16.27
N SER A 39 3.18 10.50 15.52
CA SER A 39 2.04 11.43 15.42
C SER A 39 1.02 11.25 16.55
N LEU A 40 1.21 10.29 17.46
CA LEU A 40 0.34 10.08 18.62
C LEU A 40 0.66 11.11 19.72
N LYS A 41 -0.34 11.38 20.57
CA LYS A 41 -0.17 12.30 21.71
C LYS A 41 0.93 11.79 22.65
N ILE A 42 1.68 12.74 23.23
CA ILE A 42 2.78 12.45 24.17
C ILE A 42 2.34 11.58 25.34
N GLU A 43 1.13 11.78 25.88
CA GLU A 43 0.57 10.96 26.95
C GLU A 43 0.44 9.49 26.53
N THR A 44 -0.01 9.24 25.29
CA THR A 44 -0.13 7.88 24.75
C THR A 44 1.25 7.26 24.50
N LEU A 45 2.23 8.05 24.04
CA LEU A 45 3.62 7.60 23.88
C LEU A 45 4.28 7.23 25.22
N GLN A 46 3.97 7.96 26.29
CA GLN A 46 4.43 7.64 27.65
C GLN A 46 3.81 6.34 28.16
N ALA A 47 2.51 6.14 27.97
CA ALA A 47 1.88 4.86 28.28
C ALA A 47 2.54 3.70 27.50
N PHE A 48 2.87 3.91 26.22
CA PHE A 48 3.56 2.89 25.41
C PHE A 48 4.97 2.57 25.89
N ALA A 49 5.73 3.56 26.36
CA ALA A 49 7.07 3.33 26.89
C ALA A 49 7.06 2.45 28.15
N VAL A 50 5.95 2.48 28.91
CA VAL A 50 5.77 1.69 30.14
C VAL A 50 5.24 0.28 29.84
N ASP A 51 4.28 0.16 28.91
CA ASP A 51 3.58 -1.10 28.64
C ASP A 51 4.29 -2.01 27.63
N HIS A 52 5.28 -1.50 26.89
CA HIS A 52 5.98 -2.28 25.88
C HIS A 52 7.43 -2.58 26.24
N VAL A 53 7.82 -3.79 25.85
CA VAL A 53 9.16 -4.34 26.04
C VAL A 53 9.77 -4.64 24.67
N LEU A 54 11.07 -4.40 24.54
CA LEU A 54 11.81 -4.84 23.35
C LEU A 54 12.03 -6.35 23.40
N GLU A 55 11.54 -7.03 22.37
CA GLU A 55 11.77 -8.46 22.15
C GLU A 55 13.13 -8.63 21.46
N ALA A 56 14.11 -9.27 22.12
CA ALA A 56 15.38 -9.60 21.48
C ALA A 56 15.38 -11.01 20.89
N PHE A 57 15.88 -11.12 19.65
CA PHE A 57 15.98 -12.39 18.91
C PHE A 57 17.42 -12.64 18.45
N PRO A 58 17.91 -13.89 18.50
CA PRO A 58 19.21 -14.25 17.97
C PRO A 58 19.22 -14.24 16.44
N GLU A 59 20.42 -14.25 15.86
CA GLU A 59 20.60 -14.39 14.41
C GLU A 59 19.93 -15.65 13.85
N GLN A 60 19.59 -15.62 12.56
CA GLN A 60 18.87 -16.66 11.82
C GLN A 60 17.44 -16.98 12.31
N THR A 61 16.89 -16.18 13.23
CA THR A 61 15.51 -16.33 13.69
C THR A 61 14.53 -15.82 12.62
N VAL A 62 13.51 -16.63 12.30
CA VAL A 62 12.40 -16.22 11.43
C VAL A 62 11.36 -15.50 12.27
N LEU A 63 11.13 -14.22 11.98
CA LEU A 63 10.20 -13.38 12.73
C LEU A 63 8.74 -13.57 12.28
N PHE A 64 8.53 -13.68 10.98
CA PHE A 64 7.23 -13.93 10.35
C PHE A 64 7.44 -14.40 8.91
N LYS A 65 6.46 -15.10 8.35
CA LYS A 65 6.48 -15.54 6.95
C LYS A 65 5.45 -14.81 6.11
N SER A 66 5.73 -14.67 4.82
CA SER A 66 4.76 -14.14 3.87
C SER A 66 3.50 -15.01 3.86
N GLY A 67 2.34 -14.36 3.92
CA GLY A 67 1.01 -14.98 4.02
C GLY A 67 0.47 -15.14 5.44
N ASP A 68 1.33 -15.03 6.48
CA ASP A 68 0.87 -15.14 7.87
C ASP A 68 -0.02 -13.96 8.25
N HIS A 69 -1.13 -14.27 8.93
CA HIS A 69 -2.02 -13.25 9.49
C HIS A 69 -1.42 -12.65 10.76
N THR A 70 -1.45 -11.32 10.87
CA THR A 70 -0.96 -10.63 12.06
C THR A 70 -1.91 -9.53 12.51
N ASN A 71 -2.03 -9.41 13.83
CA ASN A 71 -2.70 -8.28 14.50
C ASN A 71 -1.68 -7.34 15.15
N SER A 72 -0.39 -7.56 14.91
CA SER A 72 0.71 -6.79 15.47
C SER A 72 1.68 -6.34 14.38
N VAL A 73 2.35 -5.23 14.65
CA VAL A 73 3.32 -4.59 13.78
C VAL A 73 4.66 -4.59 14.48
N LEU A 74 5.71 -4.86 13.71
CA LEU A 74 7.06 -5.06 14.21
C LEU A 74 7.96 -3.94 13.70
N TYR A 75 8.66 -3.28 14.62
CA TYR A 75 9.66 -2.27 14.34
C TYR A 75 11.04 -2.80 14.71
N LEU A 76 12.01 -2.58 13.83
CA LEU A 76 13.41 -2.93 14.08
C LEU A 76 14.07 -1.79 14.85
N ILE A 77 14.55 -2.08 16.06
CA ILE A 77 15.20 -1.10 16.94
C ILE A 77 16.72 -1.26 16.92
N LYS A 78 17.22 -2.50 16.84
CA LYS A 78 18.66 -2.80 16.73
C LYS A 78 18.90 -3.98 15.80
N GLY A 79 20.05 -3.94 15.11
CA GLY A 79 20.55 -5.00 14.24
C GLY A 79 19.97 -4.97 12.83
N THR A 80 20.11 -6.08 12.09
CA THR A 80 19.78 -6.17 10.66
C THR A 80 18.84 -7.34 10.38
N VAL A 81 17.79 -7.09 9.58
CA VAL A 81 16.79 -8.08 9.15
C VAL A 81 16.79 -8.18 7.63
N ALA A 82 16.79 -9.41 7.11
CA ALA A 82 16.55 -9.69 5.71
C ALA A 82 15.06 -9.92 5.46
N LEU A 83 14.47 -9.16 4.53
CA LEU A 83 13.10 -9.31 4.08
C LEU A 83 13.09 -9.91 2.68
N SER A 84 12.35 -11.01 2.49
CA SER A 84 12.18 -11.66 1.18
C SER A 84 10.71 -11.65 0.76
N ASP A 85 10.41 -11.18 -0.45
CA ASP A 85 9.06 -11.21 -1.02
C ASP A 85 8.69 -12.60 -1.60
N ASP A 86 7.44 -12.73 -2.02
CA ASP A 86 6.91 -13.92 -2.70
C ASP A 86 7.52 -14.17 -4.10
N ASN A 87 8.15 -13.15 -4.68
CA ASN A 87 8.83 -13.20 -5.97
C ASN A 87 10.33 -13.52 -5.83
N GLY A 88 10.82 -13.83 -4.63
CA GLY A 88 12.21 -14.16 -4.33
C GLY A 88 13.16 -12.96 -4.28
N ARG A 89 12.65 -11.73 -4.25
CA ARG A 89 13.47 -10.53 -4.03
C ARG A 89 13.77 -10.39 -2.56
N THR A 90 15.06 -10.36 -2.23
CA THR A 90 15.53 -10.14 -0.86
C THR A 90 16.17 -8.77 -0.72
N TYR A 91 15.86 -8.06 0.36
CA TYR A 91 16.51 -6.82 0.74
C TYR A 91 16.75 -6.76 2.25
N ASP A 92 17.81 -6.09 2.64
CA ASP A 92 18.18 -5.91 4.03
C ASP A 92 17.63 -4.60 4.58
N VAL A 93 17.16 -4.64 5.83
CA VAL A 93 16.77 -3.49 6.63
C VAL A 93 17.67 -3.46 7.84
N ASP A 94 18.46 -2.40 7.93
CA ASP A 94 19.33 -2.13 9.06
C ASP A 94 18.70 -1.07 9.96
N ALA A 95 18.81 -1.24 11.28
CA ALA A 95 18.25 -0.34 12.29
C ALA A 95 18.64 1.13 12.10
N ASP A 96 19.83 1.42 11.56
CA ASP A 96 20.32 2.79 11.37
C ASP A 96 19.75 3.45 10.10
N THR A 97 19.08 2.68 9.25
CA THR A 97 18.52 3.19 7.99
C THR A 97 17.15 3.85 8.19
N ALA A 98 16.84 4.83 7.35
CA ALA A 98 15.49 5.44 7.33
C ALA A 98 14.37 4.42 7.12
N LYS A 99 14.66 3.24 6.55
CA LYS A 99 13.68 2.15 6.37
C LYS A 99 13.26 1.50 7.70
N ALA A 100 14.14 1.44 8.70
CA ALA A 100 13.83 0.88 10.02
C ALA A 100 12.88 1.76 10.87
N LYS A 101 12.76 3.05 10.51
CA LYS A 101 11.75 3.96 11.09
C LYS A 101 10.32 3.55 10.73
N PHE A 102 10.16 2.76 9.68
CA PHE A 102 8.89 2.18 9.27
C PHE A 102 8.76 0.75 9.77
N PRO A 103 7.53 0.26 9.97
CA PRO A 103 7.31 -1.12 10.34
C PRO A 103 7.80 -2.09 9.26
N LEU A 104 8.41 -3.21 9.69
CA LEU A 104 8.96 -4.25 8.80
C LEU A 104 7.90 -4.87 7.89
N SER A 105 6.65 -4.90 8.34
CA SER A 105 5.50 -5.33 7.57
C SER A 105 4.26 -4.56 8.03
N SER A 106 3.49 -4.06 7.08
CA SER A 106 2.23 -3.35 7.32
C SER A 106 1.06 -4.11 6.71
N GLY A 107 -0.06 -4.19 7.44
CA GLY A 107 -1.29 -4.84 7.00
C GLY A 107 -1.73 -6.00 7.88
N SER A 108 -2.87 -6.61 7.53
CA SER A 108 -3.45 -7.77 8.21
C SER A 108 -2.77 -9.10 7.86
N LYS A 109 -1.98 -9.11 6.78
CA LYS A 109 -1.16 -10.25 6.35
C LYS A 109 0.25 -9.76 6.05
N HIS A 110 1.24 -10.56 6.42
CA HIS A 110 2.62 -10.32 6.04
C HIS A 110 2.80 -10.54 4.53
N THR A 111 3.39 -9.58 3.82
CA THR A 111 3.71 -9.71 2.38
C THR A 111 5.11 -10.25 2.15
N THR A 112 5.98 -10.17 3.15
CA THR A 112 7.37 -10.60 3.12
C THR A 112 7.66 -11.58 4.25
N THR A 113 8.71 -12.37 4.09
CA THR A 113 9.29 -13.22 5.13
C THR A 113 10.48 -12.50 5.73
N ALA A 114 10.53 -12.41 7.06
CA ALA A 114 11.57 -11.70 7.79
C ALA A 114 12.48 -12.64 8.57
N ILE A 115 13.79 -12.51 8.36
CA ILE A 115 14.82 -13.34 8.99
C ILE A 115 15.89 -12.44 9.59
N ALA A 116 16.21 -12.64 10.87
CA ALA A 116 17.29 -11.94 11.55
C ALA A 116 18.65 -12.31 10.93
N LYS A 117 19.44 -11.33 10.48
CA LYS A 117 20.82 -11.56 10.04
C LYS A 117 21.83 -11.42 11.17
N THR A 118 21.56 -10.51 12.09
CA THR A 118 22.32 -10.30 13.33
C THR A 118 21.40 -10.60 14.52
N PRO A 119 21.90 -10.58 15.76
CA PRO A 119 21.03 -10.36 16.92
C PRO A 119 20.26 -9.05 16.73
N ILE A 120 18.95 -9.07 16.99
CA ILE A 120 18.06 -7.93 16.77
C ILE A 120 17.17 -7.66 17.97
N SER A 121 16.78 -6.39 18.13
CA SER A 121 15.76 -5.96 19.09
C SER A 121 14.55 -5.42 18.35
N ILE A 122 13.37 -5.93 18.66
CA ILE A 122 12.12 -5.60 17.97
C ILE A 122 11.11 -5.02 18.95
N LEU A 123 10.41 -4.00 18.50
CA LEU A 123 9.24 -3.47 19.20
C LEU A 123 7.96 -3.96 18.52
N ARG A 124 7.10 -4.66 19.28
CA ARG A 124 5.81 -5.16 18.82
C ARG A 124 4.66 -4.27 19.30
N ILE A 125 3.85 -3.78 18.36
CA ILE A 125 2.72 -2.88 18.65
C ILE A 125 1.44 -3.42 18.01
N SER A 126 0.29 -3.26 18.67
CA SER A 126 -0.99 -3.71 18.14
C SER A 126 -1.48 -2.84 16.96
N GLN A 127 -1.98 -3.49 15.90
CA GLN A 127 -2.58 -2.81 14.73
C GLN A 127 -3.75 -1.88 15.10
N LYS A 128 -4.43 -2.12 16.24
CA LYS A 128 -5.54 -1.27 16.71
C LYS A 128 -5.07 0.14 17.03
N ILE A 129 -3.86 0.29 17.56
CA ILE A 129 -3.26 1.60 17.88
C ILE A 129 -2.85 2.31 16.59
N MET A 130 -2.32 1.57 15.62
CA MET A 130 -1.97 2.12 14.31
C MET A 130 -3.20 2.57 13.51
N SER A 131 -4.34 1.93 13.76
CA SER A 131 -5.64 2.25 13.18
C SER A 131 -6.44 3.25 14.02
N ALA A 132 -5.99 3.60 15.23
CA ALA A 132 -6.61 4.60 16.11
C ALA A 132 -6.43 6.03 15.61
N LYS A 133 -6.41 6.18 14.28
CA LYS A 133 -6.80 7.39 13.55
C LYS A 133 -8.32 7.59 13.62
N THR A 134 -8.94 7.26 14.76
CA THR A 134 -10.29 7.71 15.07
C THR A 134 -10.16 9.20 15.31
N ALA A 135 -10.46 9.93 14.25
CA ALA A 135 -10.36 11.36 14.15
C ALA A 135 -11.23 12.01 15.23
N GLU A 136 -10.62 12.35 16.36
CA GLU A 136 -10.88 13.69 16.86
C GLU A 136 -10.30 14.66 15.81
N PRO A 137 -11.07 15.65 15.34
CA PRO A 137 -10.55 16.67 14.44
C PRO A 137 -9.34 17.29 15.13
N THR A 138 -8.16 16.90 14.68
CA THR A 138 -6.92 17.45 15.19
C THR A 138 -6.92 18.88 14.67
N PRO A 139 -6.79 19.91 15.53
CA PRO A 139 -6.67 21.27 15.03
C PRO A 139 -5.55 21.27 13.99
N LEU A 140 -5.81 21.91 12.84
CA LEU A 140 -4.86 21.94 11.73
C LEU A 140 -3.50 22.35 12.29
N SER A 141 -2.50 21.47 12.10
CA SER A 141 -1.15 21.76 12.57
C SER A 141 -0.65 23.01 11.86
N GLU A 142 -0.19 23.99 12.63
CA GLU A 142 0.36 25.24 12.10
C GLU A 142 1.51 24.91 11.13
N ILE A 143 1.42 25.40 9.90
CA ILE A 143 2.47 25.17 8.91
C ILE A 143 3.67 26.00 9.36
N LEU A 144 4.76 25.33 9.74
CA LEU A 144 5.99 26.00 10.15
C LEU A 144 6.71 26.52 8.90
N ILE A 145 6.42 27.76 8.51
CA ILE A 145 7.03 28.43 7.35
C ILE A 145 8.47 28.81 7.73
N PRO A 146 9.50 28.32 7.02
CA PRO A 146 10.88 28.72 7.25
C PRO A 146 11.02 30.25 7.15
N PRO A 147 11.86 30.89 7.99
CA PRO A 147 12.00 32.35 8.01
C PRO A 147 12.44 32.95 6.67
N GLU A 148 13.19 32.18 5.87
CA GLU A 148 13.60 32.54 4.50
C GLU A 148 12.43 32.73 3.52
N LEU A 149 11.28 32.10 3.81
CA LEU A 149 10.10 32.09 2.96
C LEU A 149 8.94 32.92 3.55
N ALA A 150 9.16 33.57 4.70
CA ALA A 150 8.13 34.33 5.42
C ALA A 150 7.57 35.52 4.61
N GLU A 151 8.34 36.04 3.64
CA GLU A 151 7.89 37.15 2.77
C GLU A 151 7.13 36.67 1.52
N ASN A 152 7.04 35.35 1.29
CA ASN A 152 6.37 34.84 0.10
C ASN A 152 4.85 34.98 0.22
N ARG A 153 4.31 35.98 -0.49
CA ARG A 153 2.88 36.29 -0.54
C ARG A 153 1.99 35.10 -0.90
N ILE A 154 2.45 34.19 -1.75
CA ILE A 154 1.66 33.01 -2.16
C ILE A 154 1.58 32.00 -1.02
N LEU A 155 2.71 31.77 -0.32
CA LEU A 155 2.75 30.86 0.82
C LEU A 155 1.93 31.38 2.00
N ASN A 156 2.00 32.68 2.26
CA ASN A 156 1.21 33.32 3.32
C ASN A 156 -0.29 33.25 3.01
N ALA A 157 -0.71 33.57 1.78
CA ALA A 157 -2.10 33.43 1.36
C ALA A 157 -2.58 31.97 1.45
N PHE A 158 -1.75 31.00 1.04
CA PHE A 158 -2.07 29.58 1.19
C PHE A 158 -2.23 29.18 2.66
N ASN A 159 -1.34 29.64 3.55
CA ASN A 159 -1.41 29.34 4.98
C ASN A 159 -2.67 29.94 5.63
N GLU A 160 -3.06 31.15 5.24
CA GLU A 160 -4.33 31.76 5.67
C GLU A 160 -5.54 30.92 5.25
N HIS A 161 -5.64 30.55 3.96
CA HIS A 161 -6.73 29.72 3.45
C HIS A 161 -6.72 28.29 4.03
N TYR A 162 -5.53 27.76 4.34
CA TYR A 162 -5.37 26.47 5.00
C TYR A 162 -5.93 26.52 6.42
N LEU A 163 -5.51 27.51 7.23
CA LEU A 163 -5.97 27.68 8.61
C LEU A 163 -7.46 28.03 8.69
N SER A 164 -8.01 28.71 7.69
CA SER A 164 -9.43 29.05 7.62
C SER A 164 -10.33 27.92 7.08
N GLU A 165 -9.77 26.75 6.76
CA GLU A 165 -10.47 25.61 6.15
C GLU A 165 -11.20 25.96 4.82
N ASP A 166 -10.77 27.02 4.14
CA ASP A 166 -11.41 27.55 2.92
C ASP A 166 -10.81 26.97 1.63
N LEU A 167 -9.91 26.00 1.77
CA LEU A 167 -9.37 25.26 0.64
C LEU A 167 -10.42 24.28 0.13
N GLU A 168 -10.95 24.55 -1.08
CA GLU A 168 -11.76 23.59 -1.83
C GLU A 168 -10.92 22.36 -2.18
N THR A 169 -10.88 21.39 -1.26
CA THR A 169 -10.27 20.10 -1.53
C THR A 169 -11.27 19.25 -2.31
N PRO A 170 -10.88 18.73 -3.48
CA PRO A 170 -11.75 17.86 -4.23
C PRO A 170 -11.92 16.55 -3.45
N SER A 171 -13.16 16.19 -3.14
CA SER A 171 -13.45 14.93 -2.49
C SER A 171 -13.11 13.77 -3.45
N LEU A 172 -12.33 12.81 -2.96
CA LEU A 172 -12.11 11.57 -3.72
C LEU A 172 -13.47 10.87 -3.87
N ALA A 173 -13.81 10.49 -5.10
CA ALA A 173 -15.11 9.88 -5.39
C ALA A 173 -15.40 8.72 -4.43
N GLU A 174 -16.55 8.80 -3.75
CA GLU A 174 -16.98 7.89 -2.69
C GLU A 174 -16.93 6.41 -3.12
N VAL A 175 -17.20 6.15 -4.41
CA VAL A 175 -17.13 4.82 -5.03
C VAL A 175 -15.73 4.20 -4.95
N ALA A 176 -14.66 4.98 -5.16
CA ALA A 176 -13.29 4.46 -5.06
C ALA A 176 -12.95 4.08 -3.61
N LEU A 177 -13.37 4.90 -2.64
CA LEU A 177 -13.14 4.62 -1.22
C LEU A 177 -13.90 3.37 -0.78
N LYS A 178 -15.19 3.25 -1.14
CA LYS A 178 -16.01 2.07 -0.83
C LYS A 178 -15.44 0.81 -1.46
N LEU A 179 -15.05 0.87 -2.74
CA LEU A 179 -14.48 -0.29 -3.44
C LEU A 179 -13.16 -0.73 -2.81
N ASN A 180 -12.28 0.21 -2.44
CA ASN A 180 -11.01 -0.10 -1.79
C ASN A 180 -11.20 -0.80 -0.44
N LYS A 181 -12.13 -0.32 0.39
CA LYS A 181 -12.47 -0.97 1.67
C LYS A 181 -13.08 -2.35 1.46
N ALA A 182 -13.99 -2.49 0.49
CA ALA A 182 -14.65 -3.75 0.22
C ALA A 182 -13.67 -4.82 -0.29
N ILE A 183 -12.75 -4.47 -1.19
CA ILE A 183 -11.75 -5.43 -1.71
C ILE A 183 -10.78 -5.91 -0.61
N GLN A 184 -10.52 -5.11 0.43
CA GLN A 184 -9.74 -5.56 1.59
C GLN A 184 -10.45 -6.66 2.41
N GLN A 185 -11.77 -6.81 2.26
CA GLN A 185 -12.60 -7.81 2.93
C GLN A 185 -12.89 -9.04 2.03
N ASP A 186 -12.10 -9.24 0.96
CA ASP A 186 -12.22 -10.39 0.03
C ASP A 186 -13.64 -10.58 -0.55
N ILE A 187 -14.23 -9.51 -1.10
CA ILE A 187 -15.58 -9.53 -1.69
C ILE A 187 -15.68 -10.27 -3.04
N SER A 188 -16.92 -10.62 -3.41
CA SER A 188 -17.22 -11.16 -4.73
C SER A 188 -17.22 -10.10 -5.84
N ILE A 189 -17.13 -10.55 -7.10
CA ILE A 189 -17.27 -9.68 -8.28
C ILE A 189 -18.63 -8.97 -8.30
N GLN A 190 -19.70 -9.64 -7.88
CA GLN A 190 -21.04 -9.06 -7.86
C GLN A 190 -21.13 -7.88 -6.89
N ASP A 191 -20.47 -7.97 -5.74
CA ASP A 191 -20.49 -6.89 -4.75
C ASP A 191 -19.67 -5.69 -5.23
N ALA A 192 -18.52 -5.94 -5.88
CA ALA A 192 -17.75 -4.88 -6.53
C ALA A 192 -18.58 -4.15 -7.59
N VAL A 193 -19.33 -4.90 -8.40
CA VAL A 193 -20.23 -4.34 -9.43
C VAL A 193 -21.30 -3.45 -8.80
N LYS A 194 -21.95 -3.86 -7.70
CA LYS A 194 -22.96 -3.03 -7.00
C LYS A 194 -22.37 -1.70 -6.53
N ILE A 195 -21.16 -1.72 -6.00
CA ILE A 195 -20.47 -0.50 -5.53
C ILE A 195 -20.16 0.42 -6.71
N ILE A 196 -19.63 -0.12 -7.80
CA ILE A 196 -19.22 0.64 -8.99
C ILE A 196 -20.45 1.20 -9.73
N GLN A 197 -21.57 0.50 -9.72
CA GLN A 197 -22.84 0.95 -10.34
C GLN A 197 -23.39 2.25 -9.75
N LEU A 198 -22.95 2.64 -8.55
CA LEU A 198 -23.30 3.94 -7.96
C LEU A 198 -22.75 5.12 -8.78
N ASP A 199 -21.69 4.92 -9.57
CA ASP A 199 -21.16 5.91 -10.50
C ASP A 199 -21.32 5.42 -11.95
N PRO A 200 -22.29 5.98 -12.71
CA PRO A 200 -22.52 5.57 -14.09
C PRO A 200 -21.38 5.98 -15.04
N VAL A 201 -20.63 7.03 -14.71
CA VAL A 201 -19.51 7.50 -15.53
C VAL A 201 -18.33 6.52 -15.42
N ILE A 202 -17.98 6.11 -14.21
CA ILE A 202 -16.93 5.09 -13.98
C ILE A 202 -17.37 3.74 -14.57
N SER A 203 -18.64 3.37 -14.40
CA SER A 203 -19.20 2.14 -14.96
C SER A 203 -19.06 2.07 -16.48
N ALA A 204 -19.43 3.15 -17.19
CA ALA A 204 -19.28 3.22 -18.64
C ALA A 204 -17.81 3.14 -19.06
N ARG A 205 -16.91 3.85 -18.35
CA ARG A 205 -15.47 3.83 -18.63
C ARG A 205 -14.85 2.46 -18.47
N LEU A 206 -15.24 1.69 -17.45
CA LEU A 206 -14.74 0.33 -17.27
C LEU A 206 -15.19 -0.61 -18.39
N ILE A 207 -16.42 -0.45 -18.89
CA ILE A 207 -16.91 -1.21 -20.06
C ILE A 207 -16.11 -0.84 -21.32
N GLU A 208 -15.80 0.44 -21.52
CA GLU A 208 -14.92 0.87 -22.63
C GLU A 208 -13.53 0.24 -22.51
N ILE A 209 -12.92 0.28 -21.32
CA ILE A 209 -11.58 -0.27 -21.07
C ILE A 209 -11.56 -1.79 -21.28
N ALA A 210 -12.59 -2.51 -20.83
CA ALA A 210 -12.71 -3.96 -21.04
C ALA A 210 -12.81 -4.37 -22.52
N ASN A 211 -13.14 -3.43 -23.40
CA ASN A 211 -13.21 -3.64 -24.85
C ASN A 211 -12.00 -3.06 -25.60
N CYS A 212 -11.00 -2.51 -24.91
CA CYS A 212 -9.75 -2.11 -25.53
C CYS A 212 -8.95 -3.35 -25.97
N PRO A 213 -8.10 -3.25 -27.02
CA PRO A 213 -7.32 -4.38 -27.54
C PRO A 213 -6.50 -5.15 -26.51
N LEU A 214 -6.12 -4.50 -25.41
CA LEU A 214 -5.41 -5.12 -24.29
C LEU A 214 -6.24 -6.20 -23.58
N TYR A 215 -7.55 -5.98 -23.45
CA TYR A 215 -8.48 -6.86 -22.74
C TYR A 215 -9.46 -7.58 -23.69
N LEU A 216 -9.52 -7.17 -24.96
CA LEU A 216 -10.52 -7.63 -25.92
C LEU A 216 -10.41 -9.14 -26.17
N THR A 217 -11.53 -9.83 -25.95
CA THR A 217 -11.74 -11.22 -26.41
C THR A 217 -12.72 -11.23 -27.59
N SER A 218 -13.00 -12.39 -28.18
CA SER A 218 -13.86 -12.51 -29.37
C SER A 218 -15.27 -11.90 -29.21
N VAL A 219 -15.77 -11.74 -27.98
CA VAL A 219 -17.09 -11.15 -27.68
C VAL A 219 -16.90 -9.85 -26.88
N PRO A 220 -17.51 -8.72 -27.27
CA PRO A 220 -17.42 -7.48 -26.50
C PRO A 220 -18.18 -7.56 -25.16
N ALA A 221 -17.63 -6.97 -24.11
CA ALA A 221 -18.30 -6.82 -22.83
C ALA A 221 -19.40 -5.75 -22.95
N LYS A 222 -20.66 -6.15 -22.70
CA LYS A 222 -21.84 -5.25 -22.71
C LYS A 222 -22.31 -4.85 -21.32
N THR A 223 -21.95 -5.63 -20.30
CA THR A 223 -22.36 -5.42 -18.91
C THR A 223 -21.14 -5.13 -18.05
N LEU A 224 -21.33 -4.35 -16.98
CA LEU A 224 -20.24 -4.07 -16.04
C LEU A 224 -19.71 -5.36 -15.38
N PHE A 225 -20.59 -6.33 -15.10
CA PHE A 225 -20.16 -7.63 -14.59
C PHE A 225 -19.17 -8.33 -15.54
N ASN A 226 -19.48 -8.38 -16.84
CA ASN A 226 -18.59 -8.98 -17.82
C ASN A 226 -17.28 -8.18 -17.97
N ALA A 227 -17.34 -6.86 -17.83
CA ALA A 227 -16.16 -5.99 -17.85
C ALA A 227 -15.24 -6.27 -16.65
N VAL A 228 -15.78 -6.30 -15.43
CA VAL A 228 -15.02 -6.57 -14.21
C VAL A 228 -14.49 -8.00 -14.18
N ASN A 229 -15.27 -8.98 -14.65
CA ASN A 229 -14.81 -10.37 -14.74
C ASN A 229 -13.63 -10.53 -15.72
N ARG A 230 -13.63 -9.73 -16.81
CA ARG A 230 -12.55 -9.72 -17.81
C ARG A 230 -11.30 -9.00 -17.34
N ILE A 231 -11.44 -7.86 -16.69
CA ILE A 231 -10.32 -7.06 -16.17
C ILE A 231 -9.72 -7.70 -14.91
N GLY A 232 -10.57 -8.32 -14.08
CA GLY A 232 -10.22 -8.83 -12.75
C GLY A 232 -10.38 -7.77 -11.65
N LEU A 233 -10.64 -8.23 -10.42
CA LEU A 233 -10.94 -7.37 -9.27
C LEU A 233 -9.78 -6.41 -8.91
N LYS A 234 -8.55 -6.93 -8.85
CA LYS A 234 -7.37 -6.15 -8.47
C LYS A 234 -7.06 -5.03 -9.47
N ALA A 235 -7.15 -5.34 -10.77
CA ALA A 235 -6.96 -4.33 -11.82
C ALA A 235 -8.12 -3.33 -11.87
N THR A 236 -9.37 -3.78 -11.69
CA THR A 236 -10.54 -2.91 -11.59
C THR A 236 -10.41 -1.89 -10.46
N ARG A 237 -9.95 -2.31 -9.28
CA ARG A 237 -9.68 -1.41 -8.13
C ARG A 237 -8.76 -0.25 -8.51
N ASN A 238 -7.66 -0.57 -9.17
CA ASN A 238 -6.66 0.41 -9.56
C ASN A 238 -7.24 1.36 -10.62
N LEU A 239 -7.96 0.84 -11.62
CA LEU A 239 -8.61 1.64 -12.65
C LEU A 239 -9.66 2.59 -12.07
N VAL A 240 -10.53 2.12 -11.17
CA VAL A 240 -11.53 2.96 -10.49
C VAL A 240 -10.85 4.06 -9.70
N THR A 241 -9.78 3.74 -8.95
CA THR A 241 -9.01 4.74 -8.22
C THR A 241 -8.43 5.78 -9.18
N SER A 242 -7.79 5.36 -10.28
CA SER A 242 -7.23 6.27 -11.28
C SER A 242 -8.28 7.14 -11.97
N LEU A 243 -9.44 6.58 -12.32
CA LEU A 243 -10.55 7.32 -12.94
C LEU A 243 -11.17 8.34 -11.99
N SER A 244 -11.31 8.00 -10.71
CA SER A 244 -11.81 8.91 -9.67
C SER A 244 -10.87 10.09 -9.47
N VAL A 245 -9.56 9.84 -9.43
CA VAL A 245 -8.57 10.92 -9.38
C VAL A 245 -8.63 11.74 -10.67
N GLN A 246 -8.74 11.12 -11.85
CA GLN A 246 -8.85 11.89 -13.10
C GLN A 246 -10.06 12.83 -13.13
N HIS A 247 -11.19 12.45 -12.52
CA HIS A 247 -12.37 13.32 -12.42
C HIS A 247 -12.12 14.57 -11.57
N VAL A 248 -11.38 14.42 -10.48
CA VAL A 248 -10.93 15.54 -9.62
C VAL A 248 -10.12 16.57 -10.41
N PHE A 249 -9.29 16.13 -11.36
CA PHE A 249 -8.39 17.00 -12.11
C PHE A 249 -8.94 17.47 -13.47
N LYS A 250 -10.25 17.33 -13.73
CA LYS A 250 -10.89 17.96 -14.91
C LYS A 250 -11.07 19.47 -14.67
N THR A 251 -9.98 20.21 -14.59
CA THR A 251 -9.98 21.67 -14.61
C THR A 251 -10.04 22.20 -16.04
N GLN A 252 -10.72 23.33 -16.23
CA GLN A 252 -10.99 23.96 -17.54
C GLN A 252 -9.74 24.55 -18.22
N ASN A 253 -8.56 24.46 -17.60
CA ASN A 253 -7.34 25.08 -18.11
C ASN A 253 -6.48 24.08 -18.92
N ILE A 254 -6.22 24.42 -20.18
CA ILE A 254 -5.56 23.56 -21.20
C ILE A 254 -4.11 23.20 -20.83
N SER A 255 -3.46 23.96 -19.93
CA SER A 255 -2.06 23.77 -19.51
C SER A 255 -1.84 22.52 -18.63
N SER A 256 -2.84 22.02 -17.91
CA SER A 256 -2.69 20.86 -17.00
C SER A 256 -2.59 19.52 -17.73
N LYS A 257 -3.05 19.43 -18.99
CA LYS A 257 -3.07 18.17 -19.77
C LYS A 257 -1.69 17.59 -20.05
N SER A 258 -0.63 18.40 -20.06
CA SER A 258 0.76 17.94 -20.29
C SER A 258 1.36 17.29 -19.04
N SER A 259 1.09 17.83 -17.85
CA SER A 259 1.60 17.30 -16.57
C SER A 259 1.07 15.89 -16.27
N TRP A 260 -0.19 15.62 -16.63
CA TRP A 260 -0.81 14.29 -16.51
C TRP A 260 -0.15 13.22 -17.38
N LYS A 261 0.31 13.57 -18.58
CA LYS A 261 1.01 12.63 -19.47
C LYS A 261 2.36 12.21 -18.87
N ASN A 262 3.02 13.10 -18.13
CA ASN A 262 4.28 12.80 -17.44
C ASN A 262 4.06 11.94 -16.19
N CYS A 263 3.02 12.19 -15.39
CA CYS A 263 2.68 11.33 -14.24
C CYS A 263 2.15 9.95 -14.65
N GLY A 264 1.46 9.85 -15.79
CA GLY A 264 1.10 8.56 -16.40
C GLY A 264 2.33 7.70 -16.67
N ASN A 265 3.41 8.30 -17.21
CA ASN A 265 4.66 7.60 -17.51
C ASN A 265 5.45 7.16 -16.26
N THR A 266 5.39 7.88 -15.13
CA THR A 266 6.01 7.41 -13.87
C THR A 266 5.18 6.33 -13.17
N ALA A 267 3.84 6.31 -13.37
CA ALA A 267 2.97 5.21 -12.96
C ALA A 267 3.05 3.99 -13.90
N CYS A 268 3.57 4.13 -15.12
CA CYS A 268 3.80 3.04 -16.07
C CYS A 268 4.87 2.01 -15.64
N MET A 269 5.55 2.20 -14.49
CA MET A 269 6.32 1.12 -13.85
C MET A 269 5.44 0.02 -13.22
N PHE A 270 4.10 0.12 -13.29
CA PHE A 270 3.19 -0.99 -13.04
C PHE A 270 2.49 -1.42 -14.36
N PRO A 271 2.62 -2.69 -14.79
CA PRO A 271 2.36 -3.12 -16.18
C PRO A 271 0.88 -3.21 -16.61
N HIS A 272 -0.06 -2.53 -15.94
CA HIS A 272 -1.51 -2.70 -16.20
C HIS A 272 -2.26 -1.44 -16.65
N SER A 273 -1.62 -0.29 -16.80
CA SER A 273 -2.24 0.92 -17.37
C SER A 273 -1.62 1.27 -18.72
N VAL A 274 -1.96 0.49 -19.75
CA VAL A 274 -1.80 0.97 -21.13
C VAL A 274 -3.03 1.82 -21.43
N MET A 275 -2.83 3.14 -21.41
CA MET A 275 -3.84 4.13 -21.73
C MET A 275 -4.19 4.00 -23.23
N CYS A 276 -5.33 3.40 -23.53
CA CYS A 276 -5.80 3.23 -24.89
C CYS A 276 -6.38 4.57 -25.39
N TRP A 277 -5.56 5.39 -26.06
CA TRP A 277 -6.01 6.62 -26.69
C TRP A 277 -6.89 6.31 -27.90
N ARG A 278 -8.10 6.87 -27.90
CA ARG A 278 -9.07 6.81 -29.00
C ARG A 278 -8.62 7.74 -30.13
N THR A 279 -8.38 7.24 -31.34
CA THR A 279 -8.37 8.08 -32.55
C THR A 279 -9.80 8.25 -33.07
N PRO A 280 -10.22 9.45 -33.50
CA PRO A 280 -11.45 9.58 -34.26
C PRO A 280 -11.25 8.96 -35.65
N ALA A 281 -12.28 8.24 -36.12
CA ALA A 281 -12.40 7.59 -37.43
C ALA A 281 -11.63 6.27 -37.66
N GLY A 282 -12.29 5.16 -37.35
CA GLY A 282 -12.63 4.09 -38.32
C GLY A 282 -11.58 3.51 -39.27
N LYS A 283 -10.28 3.48 -38.94
CA LYS A 283 -9.27 2.72 -39.72
C LYS A 283 -8.58 1.65 -38.86
N PRO A 284 -8.28 0.46 -39.42
CA PRO A 284 -7.58 -0.58 -38.67
C PRO A 284 -6.14 -0.15 -38.35
N ILE A 285 -5.75 -0.30 -37.08
CA ILE A 285 -4.38 -0.01 -36.61
C ILE A 285 -3.45 -1.11 -37.12
N ARG A 286 -2.58 -0.77 -38.07
CA ARG A 286 -1.41 -1.60 -38.38
C ARG A 286 -0.38 -1.36 -37.26
N MET A 287 -0.28 -2.30 -36.31
CA MET A 287 0.76 -2.26 -35.28
C MET A 287 2.15 -2.31 -35.94
N LYS A 288 2.85 -1.17 -36.03
CA LYS A 288 4.32 -1.19 -36.12
C LYS A 288 4.84 -1.44 -34.71
N ARG A 289 5.44 -2.61 -34.48
CA ARG A 289 6.22 -2.90 -33.27
C ARG A 289 7.36 -1.88 -33.19
N TYR A 290 7.28 -0.94 -32.27
CA TYR A 290 8.45 -0.19 -31.82
C TYR A 290 9.15 -1.06 -30.79
N TRP A 291 10.26 -1.68 -31.20
CA TRP A 291 11.25 -2.22 -30.27
C TRP A 291 12.19 -1.06 -29.88
N PRO A 292 12.51 -0.84 -28.60
CA PRO A 292 13.54 0.12 -28.19
C PRO A 292 14.94 -0.43 -28.50
N ASP A 293 15.77 0.36 -29.19
CA ASP A 293 17.14 0.02 -29.66
C ASP A 293 18.21 -0.11 -28.54
N TRP A 294 17.82 -0.48 -27.32
CA TRP A 294 18.72 -0.49 -26.13
C TRP A 294 19.05 -1.89 -25.60
N LEU A 295 18.68 -2.95 -26.32
CA LEU A 295 19.14 -4.31 -26.02
C LEU A 295 20.50 -4.57 -26.70
N PRO A 296 21.55 -4.99 -25.96
CA PRO A 296 22.79 -5.41 -26.58
C PRO A 296 22.52 -6.64 -27.45
N LYS A 297 22.88 -6.54 -28.73
CA LYS A 297 22.84 -7.68 -29.66
C LYS A 297 23.90 -8.69 -29.20
N SER A 298 23.48 -9.77 -28.56
CA SER A 298 24.32 -10.95 -28.35
C SER A 298 24.61 -11.59 -29.70
N VAL A 299 25.89 -11.92 -29.90
CA VAL A 299 26.47 -12.65 -31.04
C VAL A 299 25.71 -13.94 -31.35
#